data_AF-A0A382GTH3-F1
#
_entry.id   AF-A0A382GTH3-F1
#
_cell.length_a   1.000
_cell.length_b   1.000
_cell.length_c   1.000
_cell.angle_alpha   90.00
_cell.angle_beta   90.00
_cell.angle_gamma   90.00
#
_symmetry.space_group_name_H-M   'P 1'
#
loop_
_entity.id
_entity.type
_entity.pdbx_description
1 polymer ?
#
loop_
_entity_poly.entity_id
_entity_poly.type
_entity_poly.pdbx_seq_one_letter_code
_entity_poly.pdbx_strand_id
1 'polypeptide(L)'
;EDPFAISTLDEYTDEHGTASVVIGEENTEQTLKKFSVVFSRYGTSNTAEGIIGVVAPTRMRYGAAIPSVSYVAQQLNEITMMVYG
;
A
#
# COMPACT_ATOMS: atom_id res chain seq x y z
N GLU A 1 -9.57 -11.24 -7.91
CA GLU A 1 -10.42 -10.61 -6.89
C GLU A 1 -10.51 -11.59 -5.73
N ASP A 2 -9.46 -11.64 -4.92
CA ASP A 2 -9.48 -12.43 -3.68
C ASP A 2 -9.75 -11.43 -2.53
N PRO A 3 -10.97 -11.42 -1.95
CA PRO A 3 -11.32 -10.50 -0.88
C PRO A 3 -10.39 -10.63 0.33
N PHE A 4 -9.79 -11.82 0.52
CA PHE A 4 -8.94 -12.12 1.65
C PHE A 4 -7.60 -11.36 1.59
N ALA A 5 -7.03 -11.22 0.38
CA ALA A 5 -5.77 -10.50 0.18
C ALA A 5 -5.89 -9.00 0.50
N ILE A 6 -7.05 -8.39 0.22
CA ILE A 6 -7.30 -6.96 0.51
C ILE A 6 -7.51 -6.74 2.00
N SER A 7 -8.25 -7.62 2.69
CA SER A 7 -8.42 -7.52 4.15
C SER A 7 -7.12 -7.68 4.91
N THR A 8 -6.20 -8.54 4.44
CA THR A 8 -4.88 -8.69 5.05
C THR A 8 -4.03 -7.43 4.88
N LEU A 9 -4.10 -6.76 3.72
CA LEU A 9 -3.41 -5.49 3.49
C LEU A 9 -3.97 -4.37 4.39
N ASP A 10 -5.28 -4.37 4.65
CA ASP A 10 -5.94 -3.44 5.57
C ASP A 10 -5.36 -3.56 6.99
N GLU A 11 -5.17 -4.79 7.47
CA GLU A 11 -4.64 -5.09 8.80
C GLU A 11 -3.19 -4.62 9.02
N TYR A 12 -2.41 -4.49 7.93
CA TYR A 12 -1.04 -4.00 7.96
C TYR A 12 -0.90 -2.49 7.69
N THR A 13 -1.98 -1.78 7.36
CA THR A 13 -1.89 -0.37 6.99
C THR A 13 -2.10 0.52 8.22
N ASP A 14 -1.02 1.17 8.67
CA ASP A 14 -1.11 2.22 9.69
C ASP A 14 -1.58 3.55 9.05
N GLU A 15 -1.92 4.50 9.91
CA GLU A 15 -2.39 5.86 9.64
C GLU A 15 -1.97 6.51 8.30
N HIS A 16 -2.93 7.20 7.67
CA HIS A 16 -2.85 7.79 6.34
C HIS A 16 -1.48 8.40 6.00
N GLY A 17 -0.80 7.84 5.00
CA GLY A 17 0.47 8.36 4.49
C GLY A 17 1.72 7.61 4.96
N THR A 18 1.60 6.66 5.89
CA THR A 18 2.71 5.74 6.23
C THR A 18 2.68 4.52 5.33
N ALA A 19 3.80 4.22 4.67
CA ALA A 19 3.93 3.04 3.80
C ALA A 19 4.33 1.80 4.61
N SER A 20 3.55 0.73 4.45
CA SER A 20 3.80 -0.60 5.02
C SER A 20 4.50 -1.51 4.00
N VAL A 21 5.22 -2.51 4.51
CA VAL A 21 5.94 -3.49 3.67
C VAL A 21 5.68 -4.91 4.16
N VAL A 22 5.43 -5.81 3.22
CA VAL A 22 5.32 -7.25 3.44
C VAL A 22 6.37 -7.94 2.58
N ILE A 23 7.19 -8.80 3.21
CA ILE A 23 8.40 -9.36 2.61
C ILE A 23 8.28 -10.88 2.48
N GLY A 24 8.23 -11.35 1.23
CA GLY A 24 8.44 -12.75 0.89
C GLY A 24 7.55 -13.69 1.70
N GLU A 25 8.15 -14.45 2.63
CA GLU A 25 7.46 -15.44 3.47
C GLU A 25 6.37 -14.86 4.38
N GLU A 26 6.33 -13.54 4.60
CA GLU A 26 5.24 -12.86 5.32
C GLU A 26 3.94 -12.83 4.50
N ASN A 27 4.01 -13.07 3.19
CA ASN A 27 2.81 -13.14 2.36
C ASN A 27 2.03 -14.44 2.62
N THR A 28 0.73 -14.29 2.89
CA THR A 28 -0.20 -15.41 3.07
C THR A 28 -0.33 -16.27 1.80
N GLU A 29 -0.29 -15.62 0.63
CA GLU A 29 -0.40 -16.28 -0.67
C GLU A 29 0.93 -16.88 -1.13
N GLN A 30 0.93 -18.17 -1.48
CA GLN A 30 2.15 -18.88 -1.91
C GLN A 30 2.81 -18.26 -3.15
N THR A 31 2.00 -17.70 -4.05
CA THR A 31 2.48 -17.03 -5.26
C THR A 31 3.24 -15.74 -4.92
N LEU A 32 2.89 -15.07 -3.82
CA LEU A 32 3.50 -13.83 -3.37
C LEU A 32 4.75 -14.03 -2.50
N LYS A 33 5.05 -15.27 -2.07
CA LYS A 33 6.23 -15.57 -1.25
C LYS A 33 7.58 -15.22 -1.87
N LYS A 34 7.62 -15.05 -3.19
CA LYS A 34 8.82 -14.62 -3.94
C LYS A 34 8.90 -13.11 -4.15
N PHE A 35 7.92 -12.37 -3.65
CA PHE A 35 7.75 -10.95 -3.87
C PHE A 35 7.74 -10.18 -2.54
N SER A 36 8.07 -8.91 -2.64
CA SER A 36 7.80 -7.93 -1.61
C SER A 36 6.78 -6.94 -2.13
N VAL A 37 5.89 -6.55 -1.24
CA VAL A 37 4.82 -5.59 -1.51
C VAL A 37 5.02 -4.42 -0.58
N VAL A 38 5.19 -3.24 -1.14
CA VAL A 38 5.19 -1.97 -0.39
C VAL A 38 3.90 -1.25 -0.74
N PHE A 39 3.11 -0.86 0.25
CA PHE A 39 1.79 -0.26 0.01
C PHE A 39 1.47 0.81 1.07
N SER A 40 0.54 1.69 0.73
CA SER A 40 0.03 2.74 1.59
C SER A 40 -1.43 3.01 1.26
N ARG A 41 -2.23 3.35 2.27
CA ARG A 41 -3.61 3.82 2.07
C ARG A 41 -3.62 5.31 1.71
N TYR A 42 -4.57 5.70 0.87
CA TYR A 42 -4.90 7.09 0.55
C TYR A 42 -6.38 7.34 0.78
N GLY A 43 -6.76 8.61 0.96
CA GLY A 43 -8.13 9.02 1.19
C GLY A 43 -8.64 8.64 2.58
N THR A 44 -9.88 9.00 2.87
CA THR A 44 -10.61 8.81 4.14
C THR A 44 -12.04 8.36 3.83
N SER A 45 -12.81 7.92 4.82
CA SER A 45 -14.20 7.47 4.59
C SER A 45 -15.14 8.55 4.01
N ASN A 46 -14.73 9.82 4.04
CA ASN A 46 -15.47 10.96 3.47
C ASN A 46 -15.00 11.34 2.06
N THR A 47 -13.97 10.68 1.55
CA THR A 47 -13.33 10.95 0.26
C THR A 47 -13.13 9.61 -0.48
N ALA A 48 -12.67 9.58 -1.73
CA ALA A 48 -12.34 8.30 -2.34
C ALA A 48 -11.10 7.68 -1.66
N GLU A 49 -11.29 6.54 -1.01
CA GLU A 49 -10.24 5.80 -0.31
C GLU A 49 -9.79 4.55 -1.08
N GLY A 50 -8.54 4.13 -0.83
CA GLY A 50 -7.99 2.94 -1.46
C GLY A 50 -6.55 2.66 -1.02
N ILE A 51 -5.95 1.62 -1.60
CA ILE A 51 -4.56 1.21 -1.34
C ILE A 51 -3.78 1.35 -2.65
N ILE A 52 -2.59 1.94 -2.56
CA ILE A 52 -1.61 1.99 -3.64
C ILE A 52 -0.33 1.28 -3.19
N GLY A 53 0.36 0.61 -4.10
CA GLY A 53 1.61 -0.05 -3.77
C GLY A 53 2.41 -0.53 -4.97
N VAL A 54 3.62 -1.01 -4.69
CA VAL A 54 4.55 -1.61 -5.64
C VAL A 54 4.80 -3.05 -5.26
N VAL A 55 4.75 -3.93 -6.24
CA VAL A 55 5.14 -5.35 -6.13
C VAL A 55 6.46 -5.55 -6.86
N ALA A 56 7.45 -6.12 -6.19
CA ALA A 56 8.76 -6.41 -6.77
C ALA A 56 9.34 -7.70 -6.19
N PRO A 57 10.37 -8.32 -6.79
CA PRO A 57 11.09 -9.43 -6.16
C PRO A 57 11.65 -9.02 -4.78
N THR A 58 11.85 -9.98 -3.89
CA THR A 58 12.30 -9.74 -2.49
C THR A 58 13.59 -8.94 -2.36
N ARG A 59 14.42 -8.84 -3.41
CA ARG A 59 15.59 -7.94 -3.42
C ARG A 59 15.30 -6.67 -4.23
N MET A 60 14.49 -5.78 -3.66
CA MET A 60 14.21 -4.45 -4.20
C MET A 60 14.95 -3.34 -3.45
N ARG A 61 15.02 -2.15 -4.05
CA ARG A 61 15.55 -0.95 -3.38
C ARG A 61 14.50 -0.33 -2.44
N TYR A 62 14.31 -0.93 -1.27
CA TYR A 62 13.31 -0.48 -0.28
C TYR A 62 13.44 1.00 0.09
N GLY A 63 14.68 1.48 0.23
CA GLY A 63 14.95 2.90 0.53
C GLY A 63 14.46 3.88 -0.53
N ALA A 64 14.19 3.44 -1.76
CA ALA A 64 13.55 4.27 -2.79
C ALA A 64 12.04 3.99 -2.87
N ALA A 65 11.62 2.73 -2.74
CA ALA A 65 10.23 2.36 -2.93
C ALA A 65 9.30 2.84 -1.80
N ILE A 66 9.72 2.72 -0.55
CA ILE A 66 8.94 3.16 0.63
C ILE A 66 8.59 4.66 0.53
N PRO A 67 9.56 5.59 0.39
CA PRO A 67 9.24 7.01 0.28
C PRO A 67 8.46 7.34 -1.01
N SER A 68 8.70 6.61 -2.11
CA SER A 68 7.95 6.84 -3.36
C SER A 68 6.46 6.50 -3.20
N VAL A 69 6.15 5.35 -2.60
CA VAL A 69 4.75 4.93 -2.38
C VAL A 69 4.04 5.87 -1.40
N SER A 70 4.71 6.22 -0.30
CA SER A 70 4.18 7.17 0.69
C SER A 70 3.90 8.55 0.06
N TYR A 71 4.83 9.07 -0.75
CA TYR A 71 4.66 10.34 -1.44
C TYR A 71 3.45 10.32 -2.38
N VAL A 72 3.30 9.28 -3.21
CA VAL A 72 2.16 9.18 -4.12
C VAL A 72 0.84 9.03 -3.34
N ALA A 73 0.83 8.28 -2.24
CA ALA A 73 -0.36 8.16 -1.40
C ALA A 73 -0.78 9.49 -0.79
N GLN A 74 0.17 10.32 -0.35
CA GLN A 74 -0.11 11.69 0.13
C GLN A 74 -0.65 12.58 -0.99
N GLN A 75 -0.05 12.56 -2.18
CA GLN A 75 -0.56 13.32 -3.32
C GLN A 75 -1.98 12.89 -3.71
N LEU A 76 -2.28 11.59 -3.69
CA LEU A 76 -3.63 11.09 -3.92
C LEU A 76 -4.59 11.58 -2.84
N ASN A 77 -4.16 11.60 -1.57
CA ASN A 77 -4.97 12.14 -0.49
C ASN A 77 -5.35 13.62 -0.72
N GLU A 78 -4.38 14.46 -1.12
CA GLU A 78 -4.64 15.87 -1.44
C GLU A 78 -5.62 16.04 -2.61
N ILE A 79 -5.42 15.29 -3.70
CA ILE A 79 -6.30 15.33 -4.87
C ILE A 79 -7.71 14.88 -4.49
N THR A 80 -7.81 13.80 -3.75
CA THR A 80 -9.10 13.26 -3.33
C THR A 80 -9.82 14.23 -2.37
N MET A 81 -9.10 14.85 -1.44
CA MET A 81 -9.66 15.93 -0.61
C MET A 81 -10.15 17.12 -1.43
N MET A 82 -9.45 17.48 -2.51
CA MET A 82 -9.87 18.57 -3.39
C MET A 82 -11.12 18.23 -4.23
N VAL A 83 -11.27 16.97 -4.63
CA VAL A 83 -12.39 16.54 -5.50
C VAL A 83 -13.66 16.23 -4.71
N TYR A 84 -13.52 15.69 -3.51
CA TYR A 84 -14.65 15.23 -2.67
C TYR A 84 -14.90 16.10 -1.44
N GLY A 85 -13.96 16.96 -1.04
CA GLY A 85 -14.14 17.97 0.01
C GLY A 85 -14.81 19.23 -0.50
#